data_AF-A0A820S121-F1
#
_entry.id   AF-A0A820S121-F1
#
_cell.length_a   1.000
_cell.length_b   1.000
_cell.length_c   1.000
_cell.angle_alpha   90.00
_cell.angle_beta   90.00
_cell.angle_gamma   90.00
#
_symmetry.space_group_name_H-M   'P 1'
#
loop_
_entity.id
_entity.type
_entity.pdbx_description
1 polymer ?
#
loop_
_entity_poly.entity_id
_entity_poly.type
_entity_poly.pdbx_seq_one_letter_code
_entity_poly.pdbx_strand_id
1 'polypeptide(L)'
;WVDAHADINTPETTESGNIHGMPVSFLMGLVKGKFEGLDWIEPCLKPQNLVYIGLRDVDKLEKQILKENNIKSFSMHEIDRYGIGQVMDMTIEHLSKGDRGESPIHVSFDIDALDPSVAGSTGTPVRGGLTFREGHYLLEALHS
;
A
#
# COMPACT_ATOMS: atom_id res chain seq x y z
N TRP A 1 -3.68 -1.29 -1.07
CA TRP A 1 -2.81 -1.31 0.13
C TRP A 1 -3.00 0.03 0.84
N VAL A 2 -3.64 0.02 2.01
CA VAL A 2 -3.95 1.23 2.78
C VAL A 2 -3.04 1.22 4.00
N ASP A 3 -2.06 2.12 4.04
CA ASP A 3 -0.92 2.03 4.95
C ASP A 3 -0.14 3.35 5.02
N ALA A 4 0.56 3.61 6.13
CA ALA A 4 1.54 4.68 6.21
C ALA A 4 2.84 4.36 5.44
N HIS A 5 3.16 3.06 5.30
CA HIS A 5 4.38 2.49 4.75
C HIS A 5 4.11 1.78 3.41
N ALA A 6 5.17 1.56 2.64
CA ALA A 6 5.06 0.84 1.37
C ALA A 6 5.22 -0.67 1.53
N ASP A 7 5.90 -1.13 2.59
CA ASP A 7 6.08 -2.56 2.89
C ASP A 7 6.60 -3.37 1.69
N ILE A 8 7.48 -2.73 0.91
CA ILE A 8 8.00 -3.25 -0.36
C ILE A 8 9.53 -3.35 -0.36
N ASN A 9 10.15 -3.24 0.81
CA ASN A 9 11.56 -3.56 0.95
C ASN A 9 11.83 -5.03 0.58
N THR A 10 13.00 -5.29 0.01
CA THR A 10 13.53 -6.66 -0.14
C THR A 10 14.49 -6.96 1.03
N PRO A 11 14.84 -8.23 1.25
CA PRO A 11 15.88 -8.59 2.23
C PRO A 11 17.21 -7.87 2.03
N GLU A 12 17.51 -7.43 0.80
CA GLU A 12 18.71 -6.67 0.47
C GLU A 12 18.57 -5.15 0.66
N THR A 13 17.35 -4.60 0.66
CA THR A 13 17.12 -3.14 0.78
C THR A 13 16.73 -2.68 2.17
N THR A 14 16.18 -3.58 2.99
CA THR A 14 15.78 -3.25 4.37
C THR A 14 16.97 -2.81 5.23
N GLU A 15 16.80 -1.75 6.02
CA GLU A 15 17.80 -1.34 7.02
C GLU A 15 17.62 -2.09 8.36
N SER A 16 16.39 -2.51 8.67
CA SER A 16 16.04 -3.14 9.96
C SER A 16 16.10 -4.67 9.94
N GLY A 17 15.93 -5.29 8.76
CA GLY A 17 15.75 -6.74 8.63
C GLY A 17 14.34 -7.22 8.98
N ASN A 18 13.41 -6.32 9.30
CA ASN A 18 12.06 -6.68 9.72
C ASN A 18 11.19 -7.13 8.54
N ILE A 19 10.68 -8.35 8.60
CA ILE A 19 9.90 -8.97 7.52
C ILE A 19 8.55 -8.27 7.29
N HIS A 20 7.98 -7.59 8.31
CA HIS A 20 6.72 -6.87 8.16
C HIS A 20 6.80 -5.75 7.11
N GLY A 21 8.00 -5.19 6.85
CA GLY A 21 8.21 -4.19 5.80
C GLY A 21 8.54 -4.76 4.42
N MET A 22 8.39 -6.07 4.22
CA MET A 22 8.70 -6.76 2.96
C MET A 22 7.53 -7.48 2.24
N PRO A 23 6.30 -7.61 2.77
CA PRO A 23 5.31 -8.54 2.21
C PRO A 23 5.00 -8.28 0.74
N VAL A 24 4.96 -7.01 0.30
CA VAL A 24 4.65 -6.70 -1.10
C VAL A 24 5.79 -7.12 -2.03
N SER A 25 7.04 -7.05 -1.59
CA SER A 25 8.18 -7.46 -2.42
C SER A 25 8.16 -8.97 -2.70
N PHE A 26 7.70 -9.79 -1.76
CA PHE A 26 7.45 -11.22 -1.97
C PHE A 26 6.30 -11.46 -2.96
N LEU A 27 5.16 -10.79 -2.77
CA LEU A 27 3.99 -10.96 -3.65
C LEU A 27 4.26 -10.52 -5.10
N MET A 28 5.12 -9.52 -5.28
CA MET A 28 5.54 -9.01 -6.59
C MET A 28 6.73 -9.77 -7.20
N GLY A 29 7.35 -10.69 -6.46
CA GLY A 29 8.52 -11.44 -6.93
C GLY A 29 9.78 -10.60 -7.09
N LEU A 30 9.94 -9.56 -6.27
CA LEU A 30 11.11 -8.67 -6.28
C LEU A 30 12.29 -9.25 -5.48
N VAL A 31 12.02 -10.18 -4.56
CA VAL A 31 13.04 -10.87 -3.77
C VAL A 31 13.82 -11.86 -4.64
N LYS A 32 15.15 -11.79 -4.59
CA LYS A 32 16.01 -12.65 -5.41
C LYS A 32 16.29 -13.99 -4.71
N GLY A 33 16.01 -15.09 -5.40
CA GLY A 33 16.30 -16.44 -4.90
C GLY A 33 15.26 -16.95 -3.91
N LYS A 34 15.66 -17.91 -3.07
CA LYS A 34 14.79 -18.48 -2.02
C LYS A 34 15.05 -17.78 -0.69
N PHE A 35 13.97 -17.39 -0.02
CA PHE A 35 14.02 -16.92 1.36
C PHE A 35 13.53 -18.05 2.28
N GLU A 36 14.39 -18.50 3.20
CA GLU A 36 14.07 -19.64 4.07
C GLU A 36 12.78 -19.37 4.88
N GLY A 37 11.84 -20.32 4.85
CA GLY A 37 10.54 -20.20 5.52
C GLY A 37 9.44 -19.50 4.71
N LEU A 38 9.81 -18.81 3.62
CA LEU A 38 8.88 -18.17 2.68
C LEU A 38 9.08 -18.63 1.23
N ASP A 39 9.85 -19.71 1.02
CA ASP A 39 10.18 -20.26 -0.30
C ASP A 39 9.00 -20.93 -1.02
N TRP A 40 7.86 -21.08 -0.33
CA TRP A 40 6.59 -21.54 -0.86
C TRP A 40 5.74 -20.43 -1.49
N ILE A 41 6.10 -19.16 -1.31
CA ILE A 41 5.34 -18.04 -1.88
C ILE A 41 5.56 -17.99 -3.39
N GLU A 42 4.47 -18.10 -4.14
CA GLU A 42 4.47 -17.85 -5.58
C GLU A 42 4.05 -16.39 -5.86
N PRO A 43 4.88 -15.60 -6.58
CA PRO A 43 4.52 -14.23 -6.94
C PRO A 43 3.20 -14.16 -7.72
N CYS A 44 2.27 -13.35 -7.23
CA CYS A 44 0.91 -13.27 -7.77
C CYS A 44 0.43 -11.83 -8.02
N LEU A 45 1.18 -10.82 -7.58
CA LEU A 45 0.78 -9.42 -7.67
C LEU A 45 1.58 -8.69 -8.76
N LYS A 46 0.88 -8.16 -9.76
CA LYS A 46 1.49 -7.32 -10.79
C LYS A 46 1.46 -5.85 -10.36
N PRO A 47 2.48 -5.03 -10.71
CA PRO A 47 2.53 -3.61 -10.34
C PRO A 47 1.26 -2.82 -10.72
N GLN A 48 0.68 -3.07 -11.88
CA GLN A 48 -0.53 -2.40 -12.37
C GLN A 48 -1.83 -2.81 -11.64
N ASN A 49 -1.78 -3.87 -10.84
CA ASN A 49 -2.91 -4.35 -10.03
C ASN A 49 -2.79 -3.89 -8.56
N LEU A 50 -1.87 -2.98 -8.27
CA LEU A 50 -1.58 -2.47 -6.93
C LEU A 50 -1.74 -0.95 -6.88
N VAL A 51 -2.50 -0.48 -5.90
CA VAL A 51 -2.58 0.93 -5.53
C VAL A 51 -2.27 1.10 -4.05
N TYR A 52 -1.39 2.04 -3.72
CA TYR A 52 -1.15 2.50 -2.35
C TYR A 52 -1.97 3.74 -2.02
N ILE A 53 -2.49 3.81 -0.78
CA ILE A 53 -3.23 4.95 -0.25
C ILE A 53 -2.75 5.22 1.18
N GLY A 54 -2.37 6.46 1.49
CA GLY A 54 -2.00 6.89 2.85
C GLY A 54 -0.49 6.98 3.12
N LEU A 55 0.34 6.72 2.11
CA LEU A 55 1.80 6.70 2.25
C LEU A 55 2.32 8.02 2.82
N ARG A 56 3.21 7.92 3.79
CA ARG A 56 3.86 9.09 4.40
C ARG A 56 5.18 8.78 5.10
N ASP A 57 5.46 7.52 5.40
CA ASP A 57 6.79 7.09 5.84
C ASP A 57 7.28 5.97 4.93
N VAL A 58 8.15 6.34 3.99
CA VAL A 58 8.59 5.43 2.92
C VAL A 58 10.08 5.62 2.70
N ASP A 59 10.81 4.51 2.75
CA ASP A 59 12.26 4.49 2.63
C ASP A 59 12.71 4.97 1.25
N LYS A 60 13.97 5.41 1.16
CA LYS A 60 14.55 5.86 -0.12
C LYS A 60 14.53 4.77 -1.18
N LEU A 61 14.82 3.52 -0.80
CA LEU A 61 14.85 2.38 -1.72
C LEU A 61 13.43 1.93 -2.09
N GLU A 62 12.48 1.97 -1.16
CA GLU A 62 11.07 1.74 -1.48
C GLU A 62 10.52 2.76 -2.49
N LYS A 63 10.81 4.06 -2.30
CA LYS A 63 10.48 5.11 -3.28
C LYS A 63 11.04 4.82 -4.67
N GLN A 64 12.26 4.27 -4.73
CA GLN A 64 12.88 3.87 -5.99
C GLN A 64 12.11 2.69 -6.62
N ILE A 65 11.79 1.65 -5.85
CA ILE A 65 11.02 0.49 -6.31
C ILE A 65 9.65 0.92 -6.85
N LEU A 66 8.93 1.78 -6.11
CA LEU A 66 7.62 2.32 -6.52
C LEU A 66 7.72 3.02 -7.88
N LYS A 67 8.75 3.86 -8.06
CA LYS A 67 8.97 4.63 -9.29
C LYS A 67 9.37 3.74 -10.47
N GLU A 68 10.32 2.84 -10.27
CA GLU A 68 10.83 1.95 -11.33
C GLU A 68 9.75 1.00 -11.85
N ASN A 69 8.87 0.52 -10.96
CA ASN A 69 7.76 -0.37 -11.32
C ASN A 69 6.48 0.37 -11.73
N ASN A 70 6.50 1.72 -11.75
CA ASN A 70 5.34 2.56 -12.05
C ASN A 70 4.10 2.22 -11.20
N ILE A 71 4.30 1.93 -9.92
CA ILE A 71 3.21 1.54 -9.01
C ILE A 71 2.40 2.79 -8.65
N LYS A 72 1.08 2.71 -8.81
CA LYS A 72 0.18 3.80 -8.49
C LYS A 72 0.16 4.00 -6.96
N SER A 73 0.46 5.20 -6.52
CA SER A 73 0.50 5.55 -5.10
C SER A 73 -0.13 6.92 -4.87
N PHE A 74 -0.89 7.01 -3.78
CA PHE A 74 -1.46 8.24 -3.25
C PHE A 74 -0.94 8.42 -1.83
N SER A 75 0.04 9.28 -1.68
CA SER A 75 0.53 9.72 -0.37
C SER A 75 -0.50 10.64 0.28
N MET A 76 -0.26 11.00 1.54
CA MET A 76 -1.07 12.03 2.20
C MET A 76 -1.06 13.36 1.44
N HIS A 77 -0.02 13.67 0.66
CA HIS A 77 -0.01 14.87 -0.20
C HIS A 77 -1.11 14.85 -1.27
N GLU A 78 -1.34 13.70 -1.91
CA GLU A 78 -2.41 13.58 -2.90
C GLU A 78 -3.79 13.63 -2.22
N ILE A 79 -3.91 13.05 -1.03
CA ILE A 79 -5.15 13.08 -0.24
C ILE A 79 -5.48 14.52 0.19
N ASP A 80 -4.50 15.28 0.68
CA ASP A 80 -4.66 16.69 1.02
C ASP A 80 -5.09 17.54 -0.20
N ARG A 81 -4.53 17.21 -1.37
CA ARG A 81 -4.75 17.97 -2.60
C ARG A 81 -6.10 17.69 -3.26
N TYR A 82 -6.50 16.43 -3.33
CA TYR A 82 -7.67 15.98 -4.10
C TYR A 82 -8.86 15.58 -3.22
N GLY A 83 -8.62 15.35 -1.93
CA GLY A 83 -9.57 14.73 -1.02
C GLY A 83 -9.72 13.23 -1.26
N ILE A 84 -10.12 12.49 -0.21
CA ILE A 84 -10.25 11.04 -0.27
C ILE A 84 -11.25 10.57 -1.34
N GLY A 85 -12.30 11.35 -1.62
CA GLY A 85 -13.31 11.04 -2.64
C GLY A 85 -12.70 10.84 -4.02
N GLN A 86 -12.00 11.87 -4.50
CA GLN A 86 -11.36 11.83 -5.82
C GLN A 86 -10.22 10.80 -5.87
N VAL A 87 -9.50 10.58 -4.77
CA VAL A 87 -8.48 9.52 -4.68
C VAL A 87 -9.10 8.14 -4.89
N MET A 88 -10.26 7.88 -4.30
CA MET A 88 -10.97 6.61 -4.49
C MET A 88 -11.50 6.44 -5.91
N ASP A 89 -12.05 7.50 -6.52
CA ASP A 89 -12.47 7.46 -7.92
C ASP A 89 -11.30 7.07 -8.84
N MET A 90 -10.14 7.72 -8.66
CA MET A 90 -8.93 7.41 -9.43
C MET A 90 -8.39 6.00 -9.15
N THR A 91 -8.55 5.50 -7.92
CA THR A 91 -8.12 4.15 -7.51
C THR A 91 -8.97 3.09 -8.20
N ILE A 92 -10.30 3.22 -8.12
CA ILE A 92 -11.25 2.30 -8.73
C ILE A 92 -11.10 2.33 -10.25
N GLU A 93 -10.96 3.53 -10.84
CA GLU A 93 -10.70 3.67 -12.27
C GLU A 93 -9.41 2.95 -12.66
N HIS A 94 -8.32 3.09 -11.90
CA HIS A 94 -7.05 2.43 -12.18
C HIS A 94 -7.16 0.91 -12.11
N LEU A 95 -7.75 0.37 -11.04
CA LEU A 95 -7.87 -1.07 -10.81
C LEU A 95 -8.84 -1.75 -11.78
N SER A 96 -9.84 -1.02 -12.30
CA SER A 96 -10.80 -1.52 -13.29
C SER A 96 -10.26 -1.53 -14.73
N LYS A 97 -9.01 -1.07 -14.96
CA LYS A 97 -8.43 -1.04 -16.30
C LYS A 97 -8.12 -2.46 -16.78
N GLY A 98 -8.88 -2.89 -17.78
CA GLY A 98 -8.60 -4.12 -18.53
C GLY A 98 -9.68 -5.19 -18.42
N ASP A 99 -10.59 -5.08 -17.47
CA ASP A 99 -11.66 -6.08 -17.23
C ASP A 99 -13.03 -5.47 -16.88
N ARG A 100 -13.15 -4.13 -16.96
CA ARG A 100 -14.39 -3.39 -16.68
C ARG A 100 -14.89 -3.55 -15.23
N GLY A 101 -13.99 -3.79 -14.27
CA GLY A 101 -14.35 -3.87 -12.84
C GLY A 101 -14.89 -5.23 -12.41
N GLU A 102 -14.62 -6.28 -13.18
CA GLU A 102 -15.02 -7.65 -12.84
C GLU A 102 -14.02 -8.37 -11.92
N SER A 103 -12.79 -7.88 -11.79
CA SER A 103 -11.80 -8.48 -10.87
C SER A 103 -12.18 -8.29 -9.40
N PRO A 104 -12.02 -9.34 -8.58
CA PRO A 104 -12.11 -9.21 -7.14
C PRO A 104 -11.08 -8.21 -6.59
N ILE A 105 -11.51 -7.33 -5.69
CA ILE A 105 -10.63 -6.40 -4.98
C ILE A 105 -10.20 -7.03 -3.65
N HIS A 106 -8.89 -7.02 -3.39
CA HIS A 106 -8.32 -7.34 -2.09
C HIS A 106 -7.89 -6.06 -1.38
N VAL A 107 -8.45 -5.81 -0.20
CA VAL A 107 -8.06 -4.68 0.65
C VAL A 107 -7.14 -5.19 1.76
N SER A 108 -5.84 -4.91 1.63
CA SER A 108 -4.91 -4.95 2.76
C SER A 108 -4.93 -3.58 3.42
N PHE A 109 -5.34 -3.53 4.69
CA PHE A 109 -5.49 -2.31 5.48
C PHE A 109 -4.63 -2.42 6.73
N ASP A 110 -3.51 -1.69 6.77
CA ASP A 110 -2.77 -1.47 8.00
C ASP A 110 -3.47 -0.39 8.83
N ILE A 111 -3.65 -0.66 10.12
CA ILE A 111 -4.31 0.25 11.05
C ILE A 111 -3.52 1.56 11.21
N ASP A 112 -2.20 1.53 10.98
CA ASP A 112 -1.35 2.70 11.05
C ASP A 112 -1.50 3.66 9.85
N ALA A 113 -2.29 3.29 8.84
CA ALA A 113 -2.72 4.22 7.81
C ALA A 113 -3.51 5.41 8.41
N LEU A 114 -4.27 5.14 9.47
CA LEU A 114 -5.01 6.15 10.24
C LEU A 114 -4.05 7.01 11.07
N ASP A 115 -4.42 8.25 11.30
CA ASP A 115 -3.65 9.12 12.20
C ASP A 115 -3.62 8.54 13.62
N PRO A 116 -2.50 8.64 14.37
CA PRO A 116 -2.42 8.14 15.74
C PRO A 116 -3.44 8.73 16.72
N SER A 117 -4.03 9.90 16.41
CA SER A 117 -5.17 10.45 17.18
C SER A 117 -6.45 9.63 17.04
N VAL A 118 -6.56 8.82 15.98
CA VAL A 118 -7.65 7.88 15.70
C VAL A 118 -7.26 6.47 16.13
N ALA A 119 -6.06 6.02 15.76
CA ALA A 119 -5.55 4.68 16.04
C ALA A 119 -4.13 4.71 16.62
N GLY A 120 -4.02 5.03 17.92
CA GLY A 120 -2.72 5.15 18.60
C GLY A 120 -2.04 3.82 18.95
N SER A 121 -2.78 2.70 18.96
CA SER A 121 -2.28 1.38 19.36
C SER A 121 -1.75 0.58 18.18
N THR A 122 -0.63 1.01 17.59
CA THR A 122 0.08 0.32 16.50
C THR A 122 1.60 0.27 16.77
N GLY A 123 2.31 -0.65 16.10
CA GLY A 123 3.76 -0.84 16.25
C GLY A 123 4.60 0.31 15.67
N THR A 124 4.08 1.00 14.66
CA THR A 124 4.79 2.02 13.85
C THR A 124 3.93 3.27 13.64
N PRO A 125 3.57 4.04 14.69
CA PRO A 125 2.66 5.17 14.55
C PRO A 125 3.33 6.35 13.81
N VAL A 126 2.76 6.76 12.68
CA VAL A 126 3.22 7.91 11.89
C VAL A 126 2.17 9.02 11.88
N ARG A 127 2.55 10.24 12.28
CA ARG A 127 1.65 11.41 12.33
C ARG A 127 1.18 11.86 10.94
N GLY A 128 0.01 12.51 10.89
CA GLY A 128 -0.55 13.09 9.67
C GLY A 128 -1.20 12.04 8.79
N GLY A 129 -1.85 11.05 9.40
CA GLY A 129 -2.52 9.96 8.69
C GLY A 129 -3.97 10.28 8.32
N LEU A 130 -4.66 9.26 7.81
CA LEU A 130 -6.08 9.36 7.47
C LEU A 130 -6.92 9.66 8.72
N THR A 131 -7.91 10.53 8.58
CA THR A 131 -8.94 10.70 9.59
C THR A 131 -9.87 9.48 9.63
N PHE A 132 -10.61 9.33 10.74
CA PHE A 132 -11.64 8.30 10.85
C PHE A 132 -12.64 8.33 9.67
N ARG A 133 -13.04 9.54 9.24
CA ARG A 133 -14.01 9.71 8.15
C ARG A 133 -13.45 9.30 6.80
N GLU A 134 -12.17 9.58 6.53
CA GLU A 134 -11.53 9.19 5.27
C GLU A 134 -11.32 7.68 5.20
N GLY A 135 -10.86 7.06 6.29
CA GLY A 135 -10.76 5.61 6.38
C GLY A 135 -12.10 4.91 6.20
N HIS A 136 -13.17 5.44 6.80
CA HIS A 136 -14.53 4.94 6.60
C HIS A 136 -15.01 5.09 5.16
N TYR A 137 -14.86 6.29 4.59
CA TYR A 137 -15.28 6.59 3.22
C TYR A 137 -14.59 5.69 2.20
N LEU A 138 -13.28 5.43 2.38
CA LEU A 138 -12.51 4.53 1.51
C LEU A 138 -13.17 3.15 1.41
N LEU A 139 -13.64 2.59 2.52
CA LEU A 139 -14.27 1.28 2.55
C LEU A 139 -15.69 1.32 1.97
N GLU A 140 -16.46 2.37 2.25
CA GLU A 140 -17.78 2.58 1.66
C GLU A 140 -17.71 2.64 0.12
N ALA A 141 -16.72 3.37 -0.42
CA ALA A 141 -16.52 3.52 -1.86
C ALA A 141 -16.18 2.20 -2.59
N LEU A 142 -15.64 1.21 -1.87
CA LEU A 142 -15.35 -0.12 -2.42
C LEU A 142 -16.53 -1.10 -2.29
N HIS A 143 -17.50 -0.77 -1.43
CA HIS A 143 -18.70 -1.59 -1.24
C HIS A 143 -19.81 -1.27 -2.25
N SER A 144 -19.88 0.00 -2.69
CA SER A 144 -20.89 0.54 -3.59
C SER A 144 -20.67 0.17 -5.06
#